data_AF-A0A2N1DSI8-F1
#
_entry.id   AF-A0A2N1DSI8-F1
#
_cell.length_a   1.000
_cell.length_b   1.000
_cell.length_c   1.000
_cell.angle_alpha   90.00
_cell.angle_beta   90.00
_cell.angle_gamma   90.00
#
_symmetry.space_group_name_H-M   'P 1'
#
loop_
_entity.id
_entity.type
_entity.pdbx_description
1 polymer ?
#
loop_
_entity_poly.entity_id
_entity_poly.type
_entity_poly.pdbx_seq_one_letter_code
_entity_poly.pdbx_strand_id
1 'polypeptide(L)'
;YVDLNPIRANMATSPETSDYTSIQRRIHSAIKGEQPAELLPFVGDECLNMPDGLMFSVKDYIVLVEDTGRIIREDKRGAISSSSQDILNRLNIPAENWLKITTEFGHLFKGAVGALPALTEYCE
;
A
#
# COMPACT_ATOMS: atom_id res chain seq x y z
N TYR A 1 -4.79 3.40 0.53
CA TYR A 1 -6.09 4.08 0.30
C TYR A 1 -6.39 4.18 -1.19
N VAL A 2 -5.56 4.86 -1.99
CA VAL A 2 -5.84 5.10 -3.43
C VAL A 2 -5.87 3.82 -4.27
N ASP A 3 -4.94 2.88 -4.05
CA ASP A 3 -4.86 1.64 -4.83
C ASP A 3 -6.08 0.73 -4.71
N LEU A 4 -6.83 0.88 -3.61
CA LEU A 4 -8.05 0.14 -3.34
C LEU A 4 -9.31 0.95 -3.68
N ASN A 5 -9.20 2.17 -4.22
CA ASN A 5 -10.36 2.99 -4.53
C ASN A 5 -11.29 2.34 -5.57
N PRO A 6 -10.80 1.80 -6.72
CA PRO A 6 -11.68 1.09 -7.66
C PRO A 6 -12.32 -0.15 -7.05
N ILE A 7 -11.61 -0.86 -6.18
CA ILE A 7 -12.12 -2.03 -5.46
C ILE A 7 -13.24 -1.62 -4.49
N ARG A 8 -13.05 -0.55 -3.71
CA ARG A 8 -14.05 0.03 -2.81
C ARG A 8 -15.28 0.55 -3.54
N ALA A 9 -15.09 1.15 -4.71
CA ALA A 9 -16.16 1.65 -5.57
C ALA A 9 -16.87 0.53 -6.35
N ASN A 10 -16.49 -0.75 -6.14
CA ASN A 10 -16.99 -1.91 -6.88
C ASN A 10 -16.79 -1.80 -8.41
N MET A 11 -15.78 -1.05 -8.84
CA MET A 11 -15.38 -0.88 -10.25
C MET A 11 -14.31 -1.90 -10.67
N ALA A 12 -13.61 -2.50 -9.72
CA ALA A 12 -12.61 -3.53 -9.93
C ALA A 12 -12.79 -4.67 -8.92
N THR A 13 -12.46 -5.89 -9.33
CA THR A 13 -12.58 -7.07 -8.45
C THR A 13 -11.27 -7.50 -7.82
N SER A 14 -10.15 -7.04 -8.39
CA SER A 14 -8.79 -7.37 -7.96
C SER A 14 -7.83 -6.20 -8.21
N PRO A 15 -6.65 -6.17 -7.58
CA PRO A 15 -5.67 -5.10 -7.80
C PRO A 15 -5.19 -4.97 -9.26
N GLU A 16 -5.12 -6.07 -10.01
CA GLU A 16 -4.73 -6.12 -11.43
C GLU A 16 -5.74 -5.38 -12.33
N THR A 17 -7.02 -5.46 -11.96
CA THR A 17 -8.15 -4.86 -12.70
C THR A 17 -8.50 -3.47 -12.18
N SER A 18 -7.71 -2.94 -11.23
CA SER A 18 -7.90 -1.64 -10.59
C SER A 18 -7.33 -0.53 -11.48
N ASP A 19 -8.07 -0.17 -12.54
CA ASP A 19 -7.60 0.75 -13.57
C ASP A 19 -7.11 2.10 -12.99
N TYR A 20 -6.02 2.60 -13.60
CA TYR A 20 -5.40 3.89 -13.27
C TYR A 20 -4.80 3.98 -11.86
N THR A 21 -4.54 2.86 -11.20
CA THR A 21 -3.88 2.83 -9.88
C THR A 21 -2.39 2.51 -9.95
N SER A 22 -1.67 2.81 -8.87
CA SER A 22 -0.24 2.51 -8.79
C SER A 22 0.00 1.00 -8.68
N ILE A 23 -0.88 0.27 -7.97
CA ILE A 23 -0.81 -1.18 -7.83
C ILE A 23 -0.97 -1.89 -9.18
N GLN A 24 -1.89 -1.46 -10.04
CA GLN A 24 -2.04 -2.02 -11.39
C GLN A 24 -0.74 -1.86 -12.20
N ARG A 25 -0.18 -0.64 -12.23
CA ARG A 25 1.07 -0.36 -12.96
C ARG A 25 2.22 -1.22 -12.45
N ARG A 26 2.36 -1.32 -11.12
CA ARG A 26 3.40 -2.12 -10.47
C ARG A 26 3.25 -3.61 -10.79
N ILE A 27 2.03 -4.15 -10.82
CA ILE A 27 1.80 -5.56 -11.20
C ILE A 27 2.17 -5.78 -12.67
N HIS A 28 1.71 -4.91 -13.58
CA HIS A 28 2.02 -5.05 -15.01
C HIS A 28 3.52 -4.99 -15.30
N SER A 29 4.28 -4.12 -14.63
CA SER A 29 5.74 -4.09 -14.74
C SER A 29 6.39 -5.31 -14.08
N ALA A 30 5.91 -5.75 -12.91
CA ALA A 30 6.48 -6.89 -12.20
C ALA A 30 6.36 -8.20 -12.98
N ILE A 31 5.29 -8.40 -13.77
CA ILE A 31 5.13 -9.54 -14.68
C ILE A 31 6.25 -9.60 -15.73
N LYS A 32 6.80 -8.45 -16.11
CA LYS A 32 7.93 -8.34 -17.05
C LYS A 32 9.30 -8.38 -16.34
N GLY A 33 9.33 -8.50 -15.02
CA GLY A 33 10.56 -8.38 -14.22
C GLY A 33 11.06 -6.93 -14.08
N GLU A 34 10.18 -5.94 -14.28
CA GLU A 34 10.51 -4.51 -14.29
C GLU A 34 9.79 -3.75 -13.17
N GLN A 35 10.16 -2.48 -12.99
CA GLN A 35 9.37 -1.50 -12.22
C GLN A 35 8.95 -0.32 -13.09
N PRO A 36 7.78 0.28 -12.83
CA PRO A 36 7.28 1.39 -13.63
C PRO A 36 8.13 2.64 -13.43
N ALA A 37 8.54 3.28 -14.55
CA ALA A 37 9.44 4.43 -14.52
C ALA A 37 8.81 5.70 -13.92
N GLU A 38 7.48 5.80 -13.94
CA GLU A 38 6.74 6.95 -13.42
C GLU A 38 6.52 6.91 -11.90
N LEU A 39 6.87 5.79 -11.24
CA LEU A 39 6.72 5.63 -9.80
C LEU A 39 8.08 5.46 -9.14
N LEU A 40 8.20 5.93 -7.90
CA LEU A 40 9.41 5.69 -7.11
C LEU A 40 9.62 4.17 -6.98
N PRO A 41 10.83 3.65 -7.31
CA PRO A 41 11.08 2.22 -7.36
C PRO A 41 11.15 1.63 -5.95
N PHE A 42 10.74 0.38 -5.83
CA PHE A 42 10.99 -0.42 -4.62
C PHE A 42 12.42 -0.97 -4.65
N VAL A 43 13.21 -0.64 -3.64
CA VAL A 43 14.64 -1.01 -3.54
C VAL A 43 14.89 -2.15 -2.55
N GLY A 44 13.85 -2.65 -1.89
CA GLY A 44 13.93 -3.79 -0.97
C GLY A 44 14.49 -3.41 0.40
N ASP A 45 15.21 -4.36 1.01
CA ASP A 45 15.79 -4.20 2.35
C ASP A 45 17.11 -3.43 2.31
N GLU A 46 17.55 -2.98 3.48
CA GLU A 46 18.82 -2.26 3.64
C GLU A 46 20.01 -3.05 3.08
N CYS A 47 20.78 -2.39 2.22
CA CYS A 47 22.04 -2.93 1.70
C CYS A 47 23.10 -1.81 1.59
N LEU A 48 24.37 -2.21 1.53
CA LEU A 48 25.48 -1.29 1.30
C LEU A 48 25.31 -0.62 -0.08
N ASN A 49 25.37 0.71 -0.13
CA ASN A 49 25.08 1.54 -1.31
C ASN A 49 23.60 1.53 -1.74
N MET A 50 22.71 1.88 -0.81
CA MET A 50 21.28 1.99 -1.09
C MET A 50 20.99 2.91 -2.28
N PRO A 51 20.31 2.42 -3.33
CA PRO A 51 19.78 3.28 -4.38
C PRO A 51 18.59 4.08 -3.86
N ASP A 52 18.33 5.23 -4.46
CA ASP A 52 17.17 6.05 -4.14
C ASP A 52 15.86 5.29 -4.45
N GLY A 53 15.01 5.12 -3.44
CA GLY A 53 13.72 4.47 -3.61
C GLY A 53 13.01 4.09 -2.31
N LEU A 54 11.90 3.37 -2.47
CA LEU A 54 11.09 2.86 -1.37
C LEU A 54 11.75 1.59 -0.79
N MET A 55 12.13 1.66 0.48
CA MET A 55 12.71 0.54 1.24
C MET A 55 11.64 -0.49 1.60
N PHE A 56 11.14 -1.16 0.57
CA PHE A 56 10.08 -2.13 0.68
C PHE A 56 10.10 -3.07 -0.53
N SER A 57 9.56 -4.27 -0.38
CA SER A 57 9.50 -5.26 -1.45
C SER A 57 8.25 -5.05 -2.32
N VAL A 58 8.40 -5.11 -3.64
CA VAL A 58 7.26 -5.07 -4.59
C VAL A 58 6.27 -6.19 -4.25
N LYS A 59 6.78 -7.38 -3.93
CA LYS A 59 5.96 -8.55 -3.60
C LYS A 59 5.18 -8.31 -2.31
N ASP A 60 5.85 -7.84 -1.27
CA ASP A 60 5.22 -7.58 0.04
C ASP A 60 4.15 -6.50 -0.09
N TYR A 61 4.42 -5.47 -0.90
CA TYR A 61 3.44 -4.45 -1.24
C TYR A 61 2.20 -5.03 -1.91
N ILE A 62 2.36 -5.87 -2.93
CA ILE A 62 1.22 -6.49 -3.62
C ILE A 62 0.41 -7.36 -2.67
N VAL A 63 1.07 -8.23 -1.88
CA VAL A 63 0.41 -9.10 -0.90
C VAL A 63 -0.39 -8.28 0.12
N LEU A 64 0.21 -7.24 0.68
CA LEU A 64 -0.44 -6.41 1.68
C LEU A 64 -1.66 -5.66 1.11
N VAL A 65 -1.55 -5.10 -0.10
CA VAL A 65 -2.66 -4.42 -0.76
C VAL A 65 -3.79 -5.38 -1.11
N GLU A 66 -3.46 -6.56 -1.65
CA GLU A 66 -4.43 -7.58 -2.01
C GLU A 66 -5.23 -8.06 -0.79
N ASP A 67 -4.54 -8.45 0.28
CA ASP A 67 -5.18 -8.90 1.52
C ASP A 67 -6.05 -7.80 2.14
N THR A 68 -5.56 -6.56 2.14
CA THR A 68 -6.35 -5.41 2.61
C THR A 68 -7.61 -5.23 1.76
N GLY A 69 -7.51 -5.35 0.44
CA GLY A 69 -8.66 -5.27 -0.47
C GLY A 69 -9.69 -6.38 -0.23
N ARG A 70 -9.24 -7.61 0.05
CA ARG A 70 -10.11 -8.74 0.37
C ARG A 70 -10.89 -8.51 1.66
N ILE A 71 -10.29 -7.88 2.67
CA ILE A 71 -10.95 -7.54 3.94
C ILE A 71 -12.03 -6.47 3.73
N ILE A 72 -11.81 -5.51 2.82
CA ILE A 72 -12.71 -4.37 2.59
C ILE A 72 -13.99 -4.74 1.82
N ARG A 73 -13.97 -5.72 0.90
CA ARG A 73 -15.11 -6.06 0.01
C ARG A 73 -16.33 -6.74 0.67
N GLU A 74 -16.44 -6.74 2.00
CA GLU A 74 -17.61 -7.19 2.78
C GLU A 74 -18.05 -8.67 2.71
N ASP A 75 -17.61 -9.50 1.76
CA ASP A 75 -18.04 -10.92 1.71
C ASP A 75 -17.18 -11.86 2.56
N LYS A 76 -16.06 -11.39 3.11
CA LYS A 76 -15.20 -12.14 4.03
C LYS A 76 -14.75 -11.23 5.14
N ARG A 77 -15.22 -11.47 6.37
CA ARG A 77 -14.51 -11.05 7.59
C ARG A 77 -13.19 -11.83 7.65
N GLY A 78 -12.23 -11.45 6.81
CA GLY A 78 -10.90 -12.02 6.80
C GLY A 78 -10.09 -11.46 7.96
N ALA A 79 -9.41 -12.34 8.69
CA ALA A 79 -8.24 -11.94 9.46
C ALA A 79 -7.13 -11.52 8.48
N ILE A 80 -6.23 -10.63 8.90
CA ILE A 80 -4.98 -10.40 8.17
C ILE A 80 -4.28 -11.76 8.01
N SER A 81 -3.83 -12.08 6.80
CA SER A 81 -3.09 -13.33 6.57
C SER A 81 -1.81 -13.36 7.40
N SER A 82 -1.24 -14.54 7.66
CA SER A 82 0.06 -14.63 8.33
C SER A 82 1.14 -13.85 7.58
N SER A 83 1.13 -13.90 6.25
CA SER A 83 2.07 -13.17 5.40
C SER A 83 1.95 -11.66 5.58
N SER A 84 0.73 -11.12 5.55
CA SER A 84 0.51 -9.69 5.80
C SER A 84 0.80 -9.30 7.25
N GLN A 85 0.56 -10.20 8.21
CA GLN A 85 0.93 -9.98 9.61
C GLN A 85 2.46 -9.88 9.78
N ASP A 86 3.23 -10.74 9.13
CA ASP A 86 4.70 -10.71 9.16
C ASP A 86 5.24 -9.41 8.55
N ILE A 87 4.65 -8.96 7.43
CA ILE A 87 4.99 -7.69 6.80
C ILE A 87 4.72 -6.52 7.75
N LEU A 88 3.53 -6.48 8.36
CA LEU A 88 3.14 -5.42 9.29
C LEU A 88 4.00 -5.40 10.55
N ASN A 89 4.35 -6.57 11.09
CA ASN A 89 5.28 -6.69 12.22
C ASN A 89 6.66 -6.14 11.87
N ARG A 90 7.19 -6.44 10.67
CA ARG A 90 8.47 -5.93 10.18
C ARG A 90 8.47 -4.41 10.01
N LEU A 91 7.34 -3.84 9.61
CA LEU A 91 7.12 -2.40 9.52
C LEU A 91 6.82 -1.73 10.87
N ASN A 92 6.70 -2.52 11.96
CA ASN A 92 6.27 -2.06 13.28
C ASN A 92 4.90 -1.35 13.25
N ILE A 93 3.96 -1.90 12.48
CA ILE A 93 2.58 -1.40 12.34
C ILE A 93 1.63 -2.45 12.91
N PRO A 94 0.89 -2.16 13.99
CA PRO A 94 -0.15 -3.06 14.47
C PRO A 94 -1.23 -3.29 13.42
N ALA A 95 -1.70 -4.54 13.31
CA ALA A 95 -2.72 -4.95 12.35
C ALA A 95 -4.00 -4.14 12.46
N GLU A 96 -4.47 -3.90 13.69
CA GLU A 96 -5.65 -3.10 13.97
C GLU A 96 -5.49 -1.65 13.52
N ASN A 97 -4.29 -1.08 13.68
CA ASN A 97 -4.00 0.29 13.25
C ASN A 97 -3.97 0.37 11.73
N TRP A 98 -3.36 -0.61 11.06
CA TRP A 98 -3.36 -0.69 9.59
C TRP A 98 -4.78 -0.76 9.04
N LEU A 99 -5.62 -1.66 9.55
CA LEU A 99 -7.01 -1.79 9.11
C LEU A 99 -7.77 -0.48 9.33
N LYS A 100 -7.68 0.09 10.53
CA LYS A 100 -8.35 1.34 10.86
C LYS A 100 -7.94 2.49 9.94
N ILE A 101 -6.64 2.65 9.68
CA ILE A 101 -6.13 3.70 8.78
C ILE A 101 -6.59 3.45 7.34
N THR A 102 -6.54 2.21 6.85
CA THR A 102 -6.87 1.90 5.44
C THR A 102 -8.36 1.99 5.13
N THR A 103 -9.24 1.80 6.11
CA THR A 103 -10.71 1.88 5.94
C THR A 103 -11.29 3.22 6.36
N GLU A 104 -10.75 3.85 7.41
CA GLU A 104 -11.31 5.07 8.02
C GLU A 104 -10.47 6.33 7.73
N PHE A 105 -9.48 6.29 6.83
CA PHE A 105 -8.54 7.40 6.59
C PHE A 105 -9.21 8.79 6.55
N GLY A 106 -10.21 8.96 5.67
CA GLY A 106 -10.91 10.25 5.52
C GLY A 106 -11.83 10.62 6.68
N HIS A 107 -12.13 9.70 7.58
CA HIS A 107 -12.81 9.97 8.84
C HIS A 107 -11.82 10.43 9.92
N LEU A 108 -10.70 9.70 10.06
CA LEU A 108 -9.66 9.97 11.06
C LEU A 108 -8.90 11.27 10.80
N PHE A 109 -8.66 11.60 9.54
CA PHE A 109 -7.88 12.75 9.14
C PHE A 109 -8.69 13.69 8.27
N LYS A 110 -8.62 15.00 8.57
CA LYS A 110 -9.32 16.08 7.85
C LYS A 110 -8.36 17.07 7.17
N GLY A 111 -7.06 16.81 7.26
CA GLY A 111 -6.00 17.66 6.71
C GLY A 111 -4.78 16.83 6.32
N ALA A 112 -3.65 17.51 6.08
CA ALA A 112 -2.39 16.86 5.74
C ALA A 112 -1.92 15.91 6.86
N VAL A 113 -1.36 14.77 6.45
CA VAL A 113 -0.83 13.74 7.36
C VAL A 113 0.59 13.41 6.92
N GLY A 114 1.55 13.42 7.84
CA GLY A 114 2.95 13.18 7.55
C GLY A 114 3.83 13.34 8.78
N ALA A 115 5.14 13.23 8.57
CA ALA A 115 6.11 13.53 9.61
C ALA A 115 6.03 15.02 9.99
N LEU A 116 6.20 15.33 11.27
CA LEU A 116 6.16 16.71 11.80
C LEU A 116 7.00 17.70 10.96
N PRO A 117 8.27 17.41 10.60
CA PRO A 117 9.06 18.33 9.78
C PRO A 117 8.43 18.65 8.42
N ALA A 118 7.91 17.63 7.72
CA ALA A 118 7.26 17.79 6.42
C ALA A 118 5.93 18.54 6.52
N LEU A 119 5.20 18.36 7.63
CA LEU A 119 3.97 19.12 7.89
C LEU A 119 4.26 20.59 8.20
N THR A 120 5.38 20.90 8.87
CA THR A 120 5.81 22.27 9.12
C THR A 120 6.11 22.97 7.80
N GLU A 121 6.90 22.36 6.93
CA GLU A 121 7.22 22.91 5.59
C GLU A 121 5.97 23.11 4.72
N TYR A 122 4.99 22.20 4.80
CA TYR A 122 3.73 22.33 4.08
C TYR A 122 2.86 23.53 4.55
N CYS A 123 3.04 23.98 5.80
CA CYS A 123 2.27 25.10 6.36
C CYS A 123 2.89 26.48 6.10
N GLU A 124 4.10 26.52 5.54
CA GLU A 124 4.79 27.75 5.11
C GLU A 124 4.44 28.11 3.65
#